data_AF-A0A562MSB3-F1
#
_entry.id   AF-A0A562MSB3-F1
#
_cell.length_a   1.000
_cell.length_b   1.000
_cell.length_c   1.000
_cell.angle_alpha   90.00
_cell.angle_beta   90.00
_cell.angle_gamma   90.00
#
_symmetry.space_group_name_H-M   'P 1'
#
loop_
_entity.id
_entity.type
_entity.pdbx_description
1 polymer ?
#
loop_
_entity_poly.entity_id
_entity_poly.type
_entity_poly.pdbx_seq_one_letter_code
_entity_poly.pdbx_strand_id
1 'polypeptide(L)'
;MDCFERIEALIDAASADATDRARVLLDQFDDKSQTIAQAIDDFLLDLMTLVFVIESTQQMFHNPARRLAHMKLTRVRLLLAS
;
A
#
# COMPACT_ATOMS: atom_id res chain seq x y z
N MET A 1 -10.85 10.15 -9.71
CA MET A 1 -10.43 8.95 -8.97
C MET A 1 -9.61 9.44 -7.80
N ASP A 2 -10.07 9.14 -6.59
CA ASP A 2 -9.39 9.50 -5.34
C ASP A 2 -8.00 8.86 -5.29
N CYS A 3 -7.05 9.47 -4.55
CA CYS A 3 -5.69 8.93 -4.43
C CYS A 3 -5.72 7.48 -3.89
N PHE A 4 -6.59 7.22 -2.91
CA PHE A 4 -6.72 5.89 -2.33
C PHE A 4 -7.34 4.87 -3.28
N GLU A 5 -8.31 5.25 -4.12
CA GLU A 5 -8.85 4.36 -5.17
C GLU A 5 -7.75 3.94 -6.15
N ARG A 6 -6.82 4.84 -6.49
CA ARG A 6 -5.69 4.51 -7.36
C ARG A 6 -4.71 3.55 -6.69
N ILE A 7 -4.49 3.70 -5.39
CA ILE A 7 -3.63 2.79 -4.62
C ILE A 7 -4.32 1.43 -4.44
N GLU A 8 -5.63 1.38 -4.22
CA GLU A 8 -6.40 0.12 -4.18
C GLU A 8 -6.25 -0.65 -5.50
N ALA A 9 -6.34 0.03 -6.65
CA ALA A 9 -6.08 -0.60 -7.94
C ALA A 9 -4.64 -1.14 -8.09
N LEU A 10 -3.65 -0.49 -7.48
CA LEU A 10 -2.26 -1.00 -7.45
C LEU A 10 -2.14 -2.27 -6.58
N ILE A 11 -2.88 -2.36 -5.48
CA ILE A 11 -2.93 -3.57 -4.63
C ILE A 11 -3.58 -4.73 -5.39
N ASP A 12 -4.67 -4.47 -6.11
CA ASP A 12 -5.37 -5.51 -6.87
C ASP A 12 -4.50 -6.06 -8.01
N ALA A 13 -3.86 -5.16 -8.77
CA ALA A 13 -2.98 -5.51 -9.88
C ALA A 13 -1.66 -6.13 -9.41
N ALA A 14 -1.10 -5.61 -8.30
CA ALA A 14 0.17 -6.02 -7.71
C ALA A 14 1.31 -6.19 -8.73
N SER A 15 1.45 -5.21 -9.63
CA SER A 15 2.53 -5.17 -10.62
C SER A 15 3.88 -4.85 -9.97
N ALA A 16 4.97 -5.20 -10.65
CA ALA A 16 6.34 -4.96 -10.16
C ALA A 16 6.62 -3.47 -9.82
N ASP A 17 5.95 -2.54 -10.49
CA ASP A 17 6.06 -1.08 -10.29
C ASP A 17 5.06 -0.52 -9.26
N ALA A 18 4.23 -1.37 -8.63
CA ALA A 18 3.14 -0.93 -7.76
C ALA A 18 3.65 -0.12 -6.57
N THR A 19 4.75 -0.55 -5.93
CA THR A 19 5.33 0.14 -4.76
C THR A 19 5.84 1.53 -5.12
N ASP A 20 6.55 1.67 -6.24
CA ASP A 20 7.10 2.96 -6.67
C ASP A 20 5.97 3.93 -7.05
N ARG A 21 4.94 3.43 -7.73
CA ARG A 21 3.76 4.24 -8.08
C ARG A 21 2.95 4.64 -6.87
N ALA A 22 2.82 3.76 -5.88
CA ALA A 22 2.14 4.08 -4.63
C ALA A 22 2.91 5.13 -3.83
N ARG A 23 4.26 5.05 -3.79
CA ARG A 23 5.11 6.06 -3.15
C ARG A 23 4.86 7.44 -3.74
N VAL A 24 4.97 7.59 -5.07
CA VAL A 24 4.70 8.86 -5.77
C VAL A 24 3.31 9.43 -5.47
N LEU A 25 2.30 8.58 -5.29
CA LEU A 25 0.95 9.02 -4.92
C LEU A 25 0.83 9.47 -3.45
N LEU A 26 1.68 8.94 -2.58
CA LEU A 26 1.70 9.21 -1.14
C LEU A 26 2.64 10.36 -0.76
N ASP A 27 3.62 10.73 -1.60
CA ASP A 27 4.56 11.85 -1.38
C ASP A 27 3.83 13.17 -1.06
N GLN A 28 2.59 13.35 -1.54
CA GLN A 28 1.74 14.50 -1.19
C GLN A 28 1.40 14.61 0.32
N PHE A 29 1.73 13.58 1.10
CA PHE A 29 1.50 13.50 2.54
C PHE A 29 2.82 13.49 3.36
N ASP A 30 3.99 13.68 2.73
CA ASP A 30 5.30 13.60 3.41
C ASP A 30 5.51 14.71 4.45
N ASP A 31 4.88 15.87 4.27
CA ASP A 31 4.95 17.00 5.22
C ASP A 31 4.06 16.79 6.49
N LYS A 32 3.47 15.61 6.65
CA LYS A 32 2.58 15.29 7.78
C LYS A 32 3.37 14.80 9.00
N SER A 33 2.64 14.47 10.07
CA SER A 33 3.24 14.00 11.33
C SER A 33 4.07 12.73 11.14
N GLN A 34 5.07 12.53 12.01
CA GLN A 34 5.89 11.30 12.02
C GLN A 34 5.06 10.02 12.08
N THR A 35 3.89 10.06 12.74
CA THR A 35 2.94 8.95 12.80
C THR A 35 2.37 8.59 11.42
N ILE A 36 2.07 9.60 10.59
CA ILE A 36 1.57 9.40 9.22
C ILE A 36 2.69 8.88 8.33
N ALA A 37 3.89 9.46 8.41
CA ALA A 37 5.06 8.98 7.66
C ALA A 37 5.34 7.50 7.95
N GLN A 38 5.35 7.10 9.24
CA GLN A 38 5.53 5.69 9.61
C GLN A 38 4.42 4.78 9.08
N ALA A 39 3.16 5.25 9.08
CA ALA A 39 2.04 4.47 8.54
C ALA A 39 2.14 4.29 7.02
N ILE A 40 2.66 5.29 6.30
CA ILE A 40 2.95 5.22 4.87
C ILE A 40 4.08 4.21 4.61
N ASP A 41 5.18 4.28 5.35
CA ASP A 41 6.30 3.32 5.22
C ASP A 41 5.86 1.88 5.49
N ASP A 42 5.08 1.67 6.56
CA ASP A 42 4.47 0.38 6.88
C ASP A 42 3.61 -0.16 5.73
N PHE A 43 2.82 0.70 5.10
CA PHE A 43 1.99 0.34 3.96
C PHE A 43 2.83 -0.02 2.73
N LEU A 44 3.86 0.77 2.41
CA LEU A 44 4.76 0.51 1.28
C LEU A 44 5.53 -0.80 1.46
N LEU A 45 5.92 -1.16 2.68
CA LEU A 45 6.55 -2.44 3.00
C LEU A 45 5.61 -3.63 2.75
N ASP A 46 4.34 -3.52 3.19
CA ASP A 46 3.34 -4.58 2.96
C ASP A 46 2.95 -4.69 1.49
N LEU A 47 2.95 -3.59 0.73
CA LEU A 47 2.77 -3.61 -0.73
C LEU A 47 3.96 -4.28 -1.44
N MET A 48 5.20 -3.97 -1.04
CA MET A 48 6.38 -4.65 -1.57
C MET A 48 6.35 -6.16 -1.26
N THR A 49 5.89 -6.52 -0.06
CA THR A 49 5.70 -7.91 0.34
C THR A 49 4.64 -8.60 -0.52
N LEU A 50 3.53 -7.91 -0.83
CA LEU A 50 2.50 -8.42 -1.73
C LEU A 50 3.05 -8.71 -3.13
N VAL A 51 3.80 -7.78 -3.72
CA VAL A 51 4.44 -7.97 -5.03
C VAL A 51 5.35 -9.20 -4.99
N PHE A 52 6.22 -9.29 -3.98
CA PHE A 52 7.10 -10.44 -3.78
C PHE A 52 6.33 -11.76 -3.66
N VAL A 53 5.25 -11.79 -2.87
CA VAL A 53 4.40 -12.97 -2.67
C VAL A 53 3.77 -13.42 -3.99
N ILE A 54 3.23 -12.49 -4.77
CA ILE A 54 2.59 -12.80 -6.05
C ILE A 54 3.60 -13.32 -7.08
N GLU A 55 4.82 -12.81 -7.07
CA GLU A 55 5.88 -13.24 -7.99
C GLU A 55 6.53 -14.57 -7.57
N SER A 56 6.63 -14.84 -6.27
CA SER A 56 7.53 -15.88 -5.74
C SER A 56 6.82 -17.07 -5.08
N THR A 57 5.50 -17.02 -4.89
CA THR A 57 4.79 -18.01 -4.06
C THR A 57 3.55 -18.60 -4.73
N GLN A 58 2.87 -19.50 -4.03
CA GLN A 58 1.64 -20.15 -4.50
C GLN A 58 0.42 -19.23 -4.33
N GLN A 59 -0.56 -19.38 -5.21
CA GLN A 59 -1.78 -18.57 -5.25
C GLN A 59 -2.56 -18.51 -3.92
N MET A 60 -2.46 -19.54 -3.08
CA MET A 60 -3.11 -19.56 -1.75
C MET A 60 -2.66 -18.42 -0.83
N PHE A 61 -1.47 -17.84 -1.04
CA PHE A 61 -0.95 -16.74 -0.24
C PHE A 61 -1.33 -15.35 -0.77
N HIS A 62 -1.82 -15.25 -2.02
CA HIS A 62 -2.05 -13.96 -2.68
C HIS A 62 -3.18 -13.16 -1.99
N ASN A 63 -4.30 -13.80 -1.68
CA ASN A 63 -5.44 -13.14 -1.03
C ASN A 63 -5.12 -12.67 0.41
N PRO A 64 -4.49 -13.49 1.26
CA PRO A 64 -3.97 -13.02 2.55
C PRO A 64 -3.05 -11.81 2.43
N ALA A 65 -2.10 -11.81 1.49
CA ALA A 65 -1.18 -10.70 1.29
C ALA A 65 -1.90 -9.43 0.82
N ARG A 66 -2.87 -9.52 -0.11
CA ARG A 66 -3.68 -8.36 -0.52
C ARG A 66 -4.44 -7.77 0.66
N ARG A 67 -5.04 -8.64 1.49
CA ARG A 67 -5.78 -8.19 2.69
C ARG A 67 -4.87 -7.43 3.65
N LEU A 68 -3.63 -7.86 3.86
CA LEU A 68 -2.66 -7.13 4.69
C LEU A 68 -2.39 -5.73 4.15
N ALA A 69 -2.09 -5.62 2.84
CA ALA A 69 -1.86 -4.32 2.19
C ALA A 69 -3.09 -3.39 2.32
N HIS A 70 -4.31 -3.89 2.11
CA HIS A 70 -5.53 -3.09 2.30
C HIS A 70 -5.74 -2.64 3.75
N MET A 71 -5.40 -3.48 4.75
CA MET A 71 -5.51 -3.10 6.16
C MET A 71 -4.54 -1.96 6.51
N LYS A 72 -3.31 -1.99 5.99
CA LYS A 72 -2.37 -0.88 6.17
C LYS A 72 -2.80 0.38 5.44
N LEU A 73 -3.32 0.27 4.22
CA LEU A 73 -3.86 1.42 3.50
C LEU A 73 -5.03 2.07 4.27
N THR A 74 -5.93 1.26 4.81
CA THR A 74 -7.02 1.75 5.67
C THR A 74 -6.50 2.52 6.87
N ARG A 75 -5.41 2.06 7.50
CA ARG A 75 -4.76 2.78 8.61
C ARG A 75 -4.23 4.15 8.17
N VAL A 76 -3.57 4.23 7.01
CA VAL A 76 -3.11 5.51 6.44
C VAL A 76 -4.29 6.45 6.22
N ARG A 77 -5.39 5.97 5.62
CA ARG A 77 -6.62 6.75 5.40
C ARG A 77 -7.18 7.33 6.70
N LEU A 78 -7.25 6.53 7.76
CA LEU A 78 -7.79 6.96 9.05
C LEU A 78 -6.92 8.03 9.71
N LEU A 79 -5.59 7.92 9.62
CA LEU A 79 -4.67 8.90 10.18
C LEU A 79 -4.63 10.23 9.39
N LEU A 80 -5.00 10.21 8.11
CA LEU A 80 -5.09 11.41 7.29
C LEU A 80 -6.45 12.11 7.40
N ALA A 81 -7.47 11.39 7.86
CA ALA A 81 -8.81 11.92 8.11
C ALA A 81 -8.98 12.53 9.52
N SER A 82 -8.00 12.31 10.42
CA SER A 82 -7.96 12.86 11.78
C SER A 82 -7.27 14.22 11.83
#